data_AF-A0A484MT30-F1
#
_entry.id   AF-A0A484MT30-F1
#
_cell.length_a   1.000
_cell.length_b   1.000
_cell.length_c   1.000
_cell.angle_alpha   90.00
_cell.angle_beta   90.00
_cell.angle_gamma   90.00
#
_symmetry.space_group_name_H-M   'P 1'
#
loop_
_entity.id
_entity.type
_entity.pdbx_description
1 polymer ?
#
loop_
_entity_poly.entity_id
_entity_poly.type
_entity_poly.pdbx_seq_one_letter_code
_entity_poly.pdbx_strand_id
1 'polypeptide(L)'
;MVNQAWYHNNYLAINIILEGLGDSLYPVYAGATLAKELWNSLNKKYQAEDAGTKKFIVGKMLDYKMVDSKSVVAQAEELTVIFNKCNEKKVGVSEAFQVAAIIHKLPRSWEDFQADLKLKRTELNLEQLLTRLRIREEGLARRNGGAKANVVEHPSGSSHGGKDKKKMG
;
A
#
# COMPACT_ATOMS: atom_id res chain seq x y z
N MET A 1 -0.78 1.71 -53.76
CA MET A 1 -1.64 2.87 -53.46
C MET A 1 -1.06 3.57 -52.24
N VAL A 2 -0.63 4.81 -52.38
CA VAL A 2 -0.13 5.62 -51.25
C VAL A 2 -1.31 5.94 -50.32
N ASN A 3 -1.19 5.63 -49.03
CA ASN A 3 -2.27 5.85 -48.07
C ASN A 3 -2.41 7.35 -47.75
N GLN A 4 -3.17 8.08 -48.57
CA GLN A 4 -3.38 9.53 -48.45
C GLN A 4 -3.91 9.95 -47.07
N ALA A 5 -4.76 9.12 -46.45
CA ALA A 5 -5.27 9.38 -45.11
C ALA A 5 -4.15 9.40 -44.06
N TRP A 6 -3.12 8.56 -44.21
CA TRP A 6 -1.96 8.56 -43.31
C TRP A 6 -1.18 9.87 -43.38
N TYR A 7 -0.89 10.38 -44.59
CA TYR A 7 -0.16 11.64 -44.75
C TYR A 7 -0.94 12.84 -44.21
N HIS A 8 -2.26 12.86 -44.46
CA HIS A 8 -3.15 13.88 -43.92
C HIS A 8 -3.13 13.88 -42.38
N ASN A 9 -3.30 12.71 -41.77
CA ASN A 9 -3.29 12.58 -40.31
C ASN A 9 -1.92 12.94 -39.70
N ASN A 10 -0.82 12.57 -40.37
CA ASN A 10 0.52 12.93 -39.94
C ASN A 10 0.73 14.46 -39.96
N TYR A 11 0.30 15.13 -41.04
CA TYR A 11 0.39 16.58 -41.15
C TYR A 11 -0.44 17.29 -40.07
N LEU A 12 -1.69 16.87 -39.86
CA LEU A 12 -2.55 17.42 -38.81
C LEU A 12 -1.93 17.25 -37.42
N ALA A 13 -1.41 16.06 -37.13
CA ALA A 13 -0.78 15.79 -35.85
C ALA A 13 0.47 16.66 -35.61
N ILE A 14 1.30 16.89 -36.63
CA ILE A 14 2.46 17.81 -36.52
C ILE A 14 1.99 19.21 -36.16
N ASN A 15 1.00 19.75 -36.88
CA ASN A 15 0.51 21.10 -36.63
C ASN A 15 -0.06 21.25 -35.21
N ILE A 16 -0.89 20.30 -34.77
CA ILE A 16 -1.44 20.31 -33.41
C ILE A 16 -0.32 20.29 -32.35
N ILE A 17 0.71 19.47 -32.56
CA ILE A 17 1.84 19.42 -31.62
C ILE A 17 2.60 20.75 -31.62
N LEU A 18 2.87 21.33 -32.79
CA LEU A 18 3.61 22.59 -32.93
C LEU A 18 2.83 23.78 -32.36
N GLU A 19 1.50 23.84 -32.54
CA GLU A 19 0.63 24.86 -31.95
C GLU A 19 0.63 24.83 -30.42
N GLY A 20 0.87 23.65 -29.82
CA GLY A 20 1.02 23.51 -28.38
C GLY A 20 2.38 23.90 -27.83
N LEU A 21 3.37 24.22 -28.67
CA LEU A 21 4.71 24.62 -28.23
C LEU A 21 4.75 26.12 -27.92
N GLY A 22 5.51 26.49 -26.88
CA GLY A 22 5.83 27.90 -26.65
C GLY A 22 6.73 28.47 -27.76
N ASP A 23 6.67 29.79 -27.97
CA ASP A 23 7.35 30.50 -29.06
C ASP A 23 8.85 30.19 -29.18
N SER A 24 9.52 29.92 -28.06
CA SER A 24 10.94 29.58 -28.03
C SER A 24 11.27 28.18 -28.57
N LEU A 25 10.29 27.27 -28.59
CA LEU A 25 10.44 25.88 -29.01
C LEU A 25 10.00 25.65 -30.45
N TYR A 26 9.06 26.45 -30.96
CA TYR A 26 8.55 26.29 -32.32
C TYR A 26 9.66 26.26 -33.39
N PRO A 27 10.63 27.19 -33.43
CA PRO A 27 11.68 27.19 -34.45
C PRO A 27 12.59 25.95 -34.41
N VAL A 28 12.72 25.32 -33.25
CA VAL A 28 13.55 24.12 -33.06
C VAL A 28 12.89 22.88 -33.67
N TYR A 29 11.56 22.83 -33.68
CA TYR A 29 10.78 21.65 -34.05
C TYR A 29 9.98 21.81 -35.35
N ALA A 30 9.89 23.01 -35.91
CA ALA A 30 9.10 23.33 -37.11
C ALA A 30 9.50 22.51 -38.36
N GLY A 31 10.72 21.99 -38.41
CA GLY A 31 11.20 21.14 -39.52
C GLY A 31 10.79 19.66 -39.44
N ALA A 32 9.97 19.26 -38.47
CA ALA A 32 9.58 17.87 -38.30
C ALA A 32 8.65 17.39 -39.42
N THR A 33 8.96 16.21 -39.98
CA THR A 33 8.19 15.59 -41.08
C THR A 33 7.32 14.42 -40.60
N LEU A 34 7.59 13.89 -39.41
CA LEU A 34 6.87 12.76 -38.82
C LEU A 34 6.37 13.13 -37.41
N ALA A 35 5.05 13.12 -37.24
CA ALA A 35 4.40 13.43 -35.96
C ALA A 35 4.92 12.53 -34.83
N LYS A 36 5.13 11.24 -35.12
CA LYS A 36 5.65 10.26 -34.18
C LYS A 36 7.05 10.62 -33.69
N GLU A 37 7.93 11.06 -34.58
CA GLU A 37 9.31 11.41 -34.24
C GLU A 37 9.37 12.72 -33.47
N LEU A 38 8.58 13.71 -33.89
CA LEU A 38 8.39 14.98 -33.17
C LEU A 38 7.94 14.72 -31.74
N TRP A 39 6.86 13.95 -31.57
CA TRP A 39 6.34 13.58 -30.26
C TRP A 39 7.38 12.85 -29.41
N ASN A 40 8.08 11.86 -29.98
CA ASN A 40 9.11 11.12 -29.26
C ASN A 40 10.28 12.01 -28.82
N SER A 41 10.69 12.97 -29.64
CA SER A 41 11.78 13.92 -29.34
C SER A 41 11.40 14.86 -28.21
N LEU A 42 10.20 15.45 -28.27
CA LEU A 42 9.63 16.28 -27.21
C LEU A 42 9.51 15.49 -25.91
N ASN A 43 8.92 14.30 -25.99
CA ASN A 43 8.75 13.40 -24.86
C ASN A 43 10.11 13.06 -24.22
N LYS A 44 11.12 12.68 -25.01
CA LYS A 44 12.46 12.37 -24.49
C LYS A 44 13.13 13.56 -23.80
N LYS A 45 13.02 14.76 -24.37
CA LYS A 45 13.72 15.96 -23.86
C LYS A 45 13.07 16.53 -22.60
N TYR A 46 11.75 16.49 -22.53
CA TYR A 46 11.00 17.16 -21.46
C TYR A 46 10.39 16.19 -20.43
N GLN A 47 10.46 14.87 -20.62
CA GLN A 47 10.13 13.88 -19.57
C GLN A 47 11.22 13.70 -18.50
N ALA A 48 12.18 14.62 -18.35
CA ALA A 48 13.14 14.59 -17.24
C ALA A 48 12.43 14.59 -15.85
N GLU A 49 11.21 15.12 -15.79
CA GLU A 49 10.33 15.12 -14.62
C GLU A 49 9.93 13.69 -14.17
N ASP A 50 9.95 12.71 -15.07
CA ASP A 50 9.54 11.32 -14.78
C ASP A 50 10.64 10.55 -14.05
N ALA A 51 11.93 10.74 -14.37
CA ALA A 51 13.03 10.02 -13.71
C ALA A 51 13.22 10.44 -12.25
N GLY A 52 13.16 11.75 -11.96
CA GLY A 52 13.25 12.28 -10.59
C GLY A 52 12.08 11.83 -9.73
N THR A 53 10.86 11.89 -10.28
CA THR A 53 9.64 11.45 -9.59
C THR A 53 9.63 9.95 -9.35
N LYS A 54 10.03 9.13 -10.34
CA LYS A 54 10.19 7.68 -10.19
C LYS A 54 11.18 7.32 -9.09
N LYS A 55 12.37 7.92 -9.12
CA LYS A 55 13.41 7.69 -8.11
C LYS A 55 12.92 8.10 -6.71
N PHE A 56 12.19 9.20 -6.60
CA PHE A 56 11.62 9.66 -5.34
C PHE A 56 10.58 8.69 -4.77
N ILE A 57 9.64 8.21 -5.59
CA ILE A 57 8.60 7.27 -5.13
C ILE A 57 9.23 5.93 -4.73
N VAL A 58 10.19 5.43 -5.52
CA VAL A 58 10.96 4.21 -5.16
C VAL A 58 11.71 4.41 -3.85
N GLY A 59 12.38 5.55 -3.66
CA GLY A 59 13.03 5.90 -2.40
C GLY A 59 12.05 5.88 -1.23
N LYS A 60 10.89 6.52 -1.38
CA LYS A 60 9.83 6.52 -0.36
C LYS A 60 9.36 5.11 0.00
N MET A 61 9.21 4.22 -0.99
CA MET A 61 8.84 2.81 -0.76
C MET A 61 9.94 2.06 0.01
N LEU A 62 11.20 2.22 -0.40
CA LEU A 62 12.34 1.55 0.23
C LEU A 62 12.53 2.02 1.68
N ASP A 63 12.46 3.33 1.91
CA ASP A 63 12.67 3.96 3.22
C ASP A 63 11.49 3.80 4.18
N TYR A 64 10.30 3.41 3.69
CA TYR A 64 9.13 3.20 4.53
C TYR A 64 9.39 2.12 5.59
N LYS A 65 9.17 2.44 6.86
CA LYS A 65 9.30 1.51 8.00
C LYS A 65 8.04 1.60 8.84
N MET A 66 7.42 0.46 9.14
CA MET A 66 6.30 0.44 10.07
C MET A 66 6.81 0.58 11.50
N VAL A 67 6.03 1.26 12.32
CA VAL A 67 6.31 1.48 13.74
C VAL A 67 5.19 0.89 14.60
N ASP A 68 5.54 0.43 15.79
CA ASP A 68 4.60 -0.19 16.74
C ASP A 68 3.54 0.78 17.28
N SER A 69 3.79 2.09 17.22
CA SER A 69 2.89 3.12 17.75
C SER A 69 1.69 3.45 16.86
N LYS A 70 1.56 2.81 15.69
CA LYS A 70 0.48 3.03 14.72
C LYS A 70 -0.15 1.70 14.32
N SER A 71 -1.40 1.75 13.85
CA SER A 71 -2.05 0.59 13.25
C SER A 71 -1.19 0.04 12.10
N VAL A 72 -0.92 -1.26 12.14
CA VAL A 72 -0.23 -1.98 11.08
C VAL A 72 -1.09 -2.05 9.83
N VAL A 73 -2.42 -2.16 9.98
CA VAL A 73 -3.34 -2.14 8.83
C VAL A 73 -3.28 -0.81 8.10
N ALA A 74 -3.37 0.30 8.84
CA ALA A 74 -3.28 1.64 8.24
C ALA A 74 -1.93 1.86 7.54
N GLN A 75 -0.83 1.42 8.15
CA GLN A 75 0.50 1.51 7.55
C GLN A 75 0.65 0.61 6.30
N ALA A 76 0.00 -0.55 6.26
CA ALA A 76 -0.01 -1.42 5.08
C ALA A 76 -0.84 -0.81 3.93
N GLU A 77 -1.96 -0.16 4.24
CA GLU A 77 -2.76 0.60 3.28
C GLU A 77 -1.97 1.81 2.72
N GLU A 78 -1.26 2.55 3.56
CA GLU A 78 -0.34 3.63 3.13
C GLU A 78 0.73 3.11 2.16
N LEU A 79 1.33 1.96 2.45
CA LEU A 79 2.32 1.35 1.57
C LEU A 79 1.72 0.89 0.24
N THR A 80 0.47 0.42 0.25
CA THR A 80 -0.29 0.07 -0.95
C THR A 80 -0.51 1.29 -1.85
N VAL A 81 -0.81 2.45 -1.27
CA VAL A 81 -0.89 3.72 -2.01
C VAL A 81 0.46 4.08 -2.66
N ILE A 82 1.58 3.79 -2.01
CA ILE A 82 2.91 4.01 -2.61
C ILE A 82 3.14 3.04 -3.78
N PHE A 83 2.77 1.76 -3.66
CA PHE A 83 2.88 0.80 -4.77
C PHE A 83 2.03 1.19 -5.97
N ASN A 84 0.81 1.67 -5.74
CA ASN A 84 -0.06 2.17 -6.82
C ASN A 84 0.61 3.33 -7.57
N LYS A 85 1.23 4.27 -6.85
CA LYS A 85 2.02 5.35 -7.47
C LYS A 85 3.23 4.84 -8.25
N CYS A 86 3.91 3.80 -7.77
CA CYS A 86 4.98 3.14 -8.55
C CYS A 86 4.44 2.59 -9.88
N ASN A 87 3.27 1.94 -9.85
CA ASN A 87 2.65 1.36 -11.03
C ASN A 87 2.12 2.41 -12.02
N GLU A 88 1.50 3.49 -11.53
CA GLU A 88 1.11 4.66 -12.33
C GLU A 88 2.31 5.27 -13.06
N LYS A 89 3.46 5.34 -12.37
CA LYS A 89 4.73 5.81 -12.95
C LYS A 89 5.48 4.74 -13.73
N LYS A 90 4.87 3.59 -14.02
CA LYS A 90 5.48 2.51 -14.82
C LYS A 90 6.82 2.00 -14.26
N VAL A 91 7.03 2.08 -12.94
CA VAL A 91 8.17 1.45 -12.26
C VAL A 91 8.01 -0.08 -12.24
N GLY A 92 6.76 -0.56 -12.16
CA GLY A 92 6.41 -1.98 -12.23
C GLY A 92 6.71 -2.72 -10.93
N VAL A 93 5.73 -2.78 -10.02
CA VAL A 93 5.84 -3.52 -8.76
C VAL A 93 4.81 -4.65 -8.76
N SER A 94 5.30 -5.89 -8.92
CA SER A 94 4.43 -7.09 -8.92
C SER A 94 3.73 -7.29 -7.59
N GLU A 95 2.55 -7.90 -7.60
CA GLU A 95 1.80 -8.17 -6.36
C GLU A 95 2.61 -9.01 -5.35
N ALA A 96 3.31 -10.03 -5.83
CA ALA A 96 4.22 -10.83 -4.99
C ALA A 96 5.29 -9.98 -4.29
N PHE A 97 5.84 -8.97 -4.98
CA PHE A 97 6.77 -8.02 -4.36
C PHE A 97 6.07 -7.17 -3.29
N GLN A 98 4.86 -6.67 -3.56
CA GLN A 98 4.11 -5.85 -2.60
C GLN A 98 3.82 -6.62 -1.31
N VAL A 99 3.37 -7.86 -1.44
CA VAL A 99 3.12 -8.79 -0.32
C VAL A 99 4.40 -9.02 0.48
N ALA A 100 5.49 -9.39 -0.19
CA ALA A 100 6.78 -9.60 0.46
C ALA A 100 7.28 -8.34 1.18
N ALA A 101 7.18 -7.18 0.53
CA ALA A 101 7.61 -5.90 1.09
C ALA A 101 6.81 -5.51 2.34
N ILE A 102 5.49 -5.70 2.36
CA ILE A 102 4.66 -5.47 3.55
C ILE A 102 5.09 -6.41 4.68
N ILE A 103 5.21 -7.72 4.40
CA ILE A 103 5.65 -8.71 5.39
C ILE A 103 7.01 -8.32 5.98
N HIS A 104 7.97 -7.95 5.14
CA HIS A 104 9.30 -7.55 5.59
C HIS A 104 9.34 -6.25 6.39
N LYS A 105 8.37 -5.35 6.16
CA LYS A 105 8.28 -4.05 6.85
C LYS A 105 7.43 -4.10 8.13
N LEU A 106 6.79 -5.23 8.44
CA LEU A 106 6.05 -5.40 9.70
C LEU A 106 6.94 -5.03 10.90
N PRO A 107 6.39 -4.37 11.93
CA PRO A 107 7.17 -3.91 13.06
C PRO A 107 7.55 -5.09 13.96
N ARG A 108 8.52 -4.88 14.87
CA ARG A 108 9.12 -5.96 15.66
C ARG A 108 8.12 -6.69 16.54
N SER A 109 7.08 -6.01 17.06
CA SER A 109 6.03 -6.67 17.85
C SER A 109 5.18 -7.68 17.05
N TRP A 110 5.38 -7.77 15.73
CA TRP A 110 4.72 -8.71 14.83
C TRP A 110 5.66 -9.82 14.31
N GLU A 111 6.84 -10.02 14.90
CA GLU A 111 7.85 -10.97 14.41
C GLU A 111 7.34 -12.42 14.28
N ASP A 112 6.58 -12.92 15.26
CA ASP A 112 6.00 -14.27 15.20
C ASP A 112 5.02 -14.42 14.03
N PHE A 113 4.21 -13.38 13.81
CA PHE A 113 3.24 -13.37 12.72
C PHE A 113 3.94 -13.24 11.36
N GLN A 114 5.00 -12.45 11.30
CA GLN A 114 5.87 -12.36 10.13
C GLN A 114 6.49 -13.71 9.78
N ALA A 115 6.95 -14.48 10.78
CA ALA A 115 7.48 -15.82 10.59
C ALA A 115 6.43 -16.80 10.06
N ASP A 116 5.20 -16.77 10.60
CA ASP A 116 4.07 -17.57 10.10
C ASP A 116 3.78 -17.27 8.62
N LEU A 117 3.74 -15.99 8.25
CA LEU A 117 3.50 -15.58 6.88
C LEU A 117 4.61 -16.02 5.92
N LYS A 118 5.88 -16.00 6.35
CA LYS A 118 7.03 -16.47 5.55
C LYS A 118 7.06 -17.99 5.36
N LEU A 119 6.54 -18.75 6.33
CA LEU A 119 6.53 -20.21 6.29
C LEU A 119 5.38 -20.77 5.41
N LYS A 120 4.37 -19.95 5.10
CA LYS A 120 3.25 -20.37 4.25
C LYS A 120 3.73 -20.78 2.86
N ARG A 121 3.27 -21.97 2.43
CA ARG A 121 3.55 -22.53 1.10
C ARG A 121 2.61 -22.00 0.02
N THR A 122 1.47 -21.43 0.39
CA THR A 122 0.49 -20.87 -0.54
C THR A 122 0.84 -19.42 -0.83
N GLU A 123 0.86 -19.05 -2.11
CA GLU A 123 1.01 -17.66 -2.53
C GLU A 123 -0.14 -16.82 -1.96
N LEU A 124 0.23 -15.77 -1.22
CA LEU A 124 -0.71 -14.80 -0.69
C LEU A 124 -0.81 -13.64 -1.66
N ASN A 125 -2.05 -13.24 -1.96
CA ASN A 125 -2.31 -11.98 -2.64
C ASN A 125 -2.43 -10.82 -1.63
N LEU A 126 -2.50 -9.59 -2.13
CA LEU A 126 -2.47 -8.39 -1.28
C LEU A 126 -3.71 -8.29 -0.38
N GLU A 127 -4.89 -8.60 -0.91
CA GLU A 127 -6.16 -8.54 -0.18
C GLU A 127 -6.19 -9.55 0.98
N GLN A 128 -5.73 -10.77 0.72
CA GLN A 128 -5.61 -11.82 1.73
C GLN A 128 -4.64 -11.41 2.83
N LEU A 129 -3.52 -10.77 2.49
CA LEU A 129 -2.58 -10.25 3.47
C LEU A 129 -3.22 -9.16 4.34
N LEU A 130 -3.86 -8.16 3.74
CA LEU A 130 -4.52 -7.06 4.48
C LEU A 130 -5.61 -7.58 5.41
N THR A 131 -6.40 -8.55 4.96
CA THR A 131 -7.44 -9.20 5.79
C THR A 131 -6.83 -9.90 7.00
N ARG A 132 -5.74 -10.65 6.80
CA ARG A 132 -5.02 -11.33 7.89
C ARG A 132 -4.41 -10.34 8.89
N LEU A 133 -3.86 -9.22 8.41
CA LEU A 133 -3.33 -8.14 9.26
C LEU A 133 -4.45 -7.57 10.14
N ARG A 134 -5.62 -7.27 9.57
CA ARG A 134 -6.77 -6.74 10.31
C ARG A 134 -7.24 -7.69 11.42
N ILE A 135 -7.44 -8.97 11.09
CA ILE A 135 -7.85 -9.98 12.08
C ILE A 135 -6.84 -10.09 13.23
N ARG A 136 -5.54 -10.08 12.90
CA ARG A 136 -4.47 -10.18 13.91
C ARG A 136 -4.42 -8.94 14.81
N GLU A 137 -4.54 -7.75 14.23
CA GLU A 137 -4.52 -6.48 14.96
C GLU A 137 -5.70 -6.39 15.95
N GLU A 138 -6.91 -6.70 15.50
CA GLU A 138 -8.10 -6.77 16.36
C GLU A 138 -7.97 -7.83 17.47
N GLY A 139 -7.31 -8.96 17.16
CA GLY A 139 -6.98 -9.99 18.15
C GLY A 139 -5.98 -9.52 19.22
N LEU A 140 -5.01 -8.67 18.85
CA LEU A 140 -4.06 -8.05 19.79
C LEU A 140 -4.76 -7.00 20.67
N ALA A 141 -5.60 -6.16 20.08
CA ALA A 141 -6.37 -5.15 20.81
C ALA A 141 -7.27 -5.77 21.88
N ARG A 142 -7.95 -6.88 21.58
CA ARG A 142 -8.79 -7.61 22.54
C ARG A 142 -8.01 -8.20 23.71
N ARG A 143 -6.81 -8.73 23.46
CA ARG A 143 -5.95 -9.27 24.53
C ARG A 143 -5.41 -8.19 25.45
N ASN A 144 -5.04 -7.04 24.89
CA ASN A 144 -4.53 -5.92 25.67
C ASN A 144 -5.64 -5.15 26.41
N GLY A 145 -6.87 -5.11 25.86
CA GLY A 145 -8.04 -4.48 26.48
C GLY A 145 -8.81 -5.36 27.48
N GLY A 146 -8.54 -6.67 27.52
CA GLY A 146 -9.24 -7.66 28.36
C GLY A 146 -8.73 -7.81 29.80
N ALA A 147 -7.64 -7.14 30.18
CA ALA A 147 -7.05 -7.22 31.52
C ALA A 147 -7.76 -6.33 32.57
N LYS A 148 -9.08 -6.16 32.47
CA LYS A 148 -9.94 -5.80 33.59
C LYS A 148 -10.86 -6.97 33.87
N ALA A 149 -10.30 -8.04 34.42
CA ALA A 149 -11.08 -9.10 35.04
C ALA A 149 -11.85 -8.48 36.20
N ASN A 150 -13.17 -8.35 36.04
CA ASN A 150 -14.05 -8.00 37.13
C ASN A 150 -14.04 -9.20 38.10
N VAL A 151 -13.26 -9.13 39.16
CA VAL A 151 -13.38 -10.04 40.31
C VAL A 151 -14.68 -9.66 40.99
N VAL A 152 -15.78 -10.30 40.59
CA VAL A 152 -17.02 -10.28 41.37
C VAL A 152 -16.73 -11.10 42.62
N GLU A 153 -16.52 -10.43 43.75
CA GLU A 153 -16.57 -11.07 45.06
C GLU A 153 -17.95 -11.72 45.22
N HIS A 154 -17.96 -13.04 45.34
CA HIS A 154 -19.10 -13.77 45.87
C HIS A 154 -19.15 -13.54 47.40
N PRO A 155 -20.18 -12.90 47.97
CA PRO A 155 -20.35 -12.94 49.41
C PRO A 155 -20.70 -14.37 49.81
N SER A 156 -19.81 -14.95 50.61
CA SER A 156 -19.92 -16.28 51.20
C SER A 156 -21.07 -16.26 52.22
N GLY A 157 -22.26 -16.67 51.80
CA GLY A 157 -23.41 -16.91 52.68
C GLY A 157 -23.73 -18.40 52.75
N SER A 158 -22.89 -19.19 53.43
CA SER A 158 -23.21 -20.60 53.72
C SER A 158 -24.10 -20.66 54.96
N SER A 159 -25.38 -20.96 54.72
CA SER A 159 -26.33 -21.41 55.73
C SER A 159 -25.95 -22.81 56.21
N HIS A 160 -25.77 -22.96 57.53
CA HIS A 160 -25.88 -24.27 58.18
C HIS A 160 -26.72 -24.13 59.44
N GLY A 161 -27.93 -24.70 59.37
CA GLY A 161 -28.77 -24.94 60.52
C GLY A 161 -28.19 -26.03 61.40
N GLY A 162 -28.14 -25.77 62.71
CA GLY A 162 -27.92 -26.77 63.75
C GLY A 162 -29.04 -26.66 64.77
N LYS A 163 -29.98 -27.61 64.74
CA LYS A 163 -30.85 -27.93 65.88
C LYS A 163 -30.00 -28.68 66.90
N ASP A 164 -29.93 -28.19 68.14
CA ASP A 164 -29.74 -29.08 69.28
C ASP A 164 -30.48 -28.58 70.53
N LYS A 165 -31.26 -29.49 71.11
CA LYS A 165 -31.96 -29.37 72.38
C LYS A 165 -30.97 -29.68 73.50
N LYS A 166 -30.90 -28.87 74.58
CA LYS A 166 -30.70 -29.44 75.93
C LYS A 166 -31.24 -28.56 77.06
N LYS A 167 -31.97 -29.25 77.94
CA LYS A 167 -32.53 -28.91 79.26
C LYS A 167 -31.45 -28.53 80.30
N MET A 168 -31.78 -27.58 81.17
CA MET A 168 -31.45 -27.45 82.62
C MET A 168 -31.68 -25.98 82.99
N GLY A 169 -32.42 -25.57 84.03
CA GLY A 169 -33.21 -26.24 85.06
C GLY A 169 -34.15 -25.20 85.67
#